data_AF-A0A962A401-F1
#
_entry.id   AF-A0A962A401-F1
#
_cell.length_a   1.000
_cell.length_b   1.000
_cell.length_c   1.000
_cell.angle_alpha   90.00
_cell.angle_beta   90.00
_cell.angle_gamma   90.00
#
_symmetry.space_group_name_H-M   'P 1'
#
loop_
_entity.id
_entity.type
_entity.pdbx_description
1 polymer ?
#
loop_
_entity_poly.entity_id
_entity_poly.type
_entity_poly.pdbx_seq_one_letter_code
_entity_poly.pdbx_strand_id
1 'polypeptide(L)'
;MKHVYVCFFAFTFLVLLSQPASAIKNRCLEFNTVQTSKYVCGNGICETGEQCDDGPDNSDNEPDKCRPDCRFYGCGDGVTDTGEECDAYLTYRDPDRPNVCRNDCTLPRCGDGIVDDAAPYNEECDDGNTLGGDGCSTHCKISDATQSGVKEIRPEGGRIMLRQKPLGRKDR
;
A
#
# COMPACT_ATOMS: atom_id res chain seq x y z
N MET A 1 -69.02 24.93 -20.72
CA MET A 1 -67.79 24.25 -21.19
C MET A 1 -66.62 25.00 -20.56
N LYS A 2 -65.84 24.54 -19.58
CA LYS A 2 -65.53 23.23 -19.00
C LYS A 2 -65.43 23.38 -17.46
N HIS A 3 -66.04 22.42 -16.76
CA HIS A 3 -65.79 21.98 -15.36
C HIS A 3 -64.31 21.52 -15.22
N VAL A 4 -63.60 21.39 -14.09
CA VAL A 4 -63.86 21.16 -12.64
C VAL A 4 -62.47 21.25 -11.95
N TYR A 5 -62.32 21.99 -10.84
CA TYR A 5 -62.20 21.50 -9.45
C TYR A 5 -61.10 20.47 -9.13
N VAL A 6 -60.42 20.74 -8.00
CA VAL A 6 -59.83 19.81 -7.02
C VAL A 6 -58.28 19.72 -6.97
N CYS A 7 -57.68 20.56 -6.12
CA CYS A 7 -56.44 20.23 -5.40
C CYS A 7 -56.74 19.13 -4.38
N PHE A 8 -56.17 17.93 -4.58
CA PHE A 8 -56.11 16.89 -3.56
C PHE A 8 -54.64 16.46 -3.35
N PHE A 9 -54.28 16.39 -2.07
CA PHE A 9 -53.01 15.94 -1.54
C PHE A 9 -52.63 14.54 -2.06
N ALA A 10 -51.38 14.37 -2.48
CA ALA A 10 -50.73 13.07 -2.44
C ALA A 10 -49.23 13.27 -2.18
N PHE A 11 -48.87 13.06 -0.90
CA PHE A 11 -47.55 12.59 -0.50
C PHE A 11 -47.12 11.47 -1.44
N THR A 12 -46.27 11.79 -2.40
CA THR A 12 -45.47 10.78 -3.09
C THR A 12 -44.03 11.20 -2.88
N PHE A 13 -43.45 10.53 -1.88
CA PHE A 13 -42.04 10.21 -1.73
C PHE A 13 -41.31 10.30 -3.08
N LEU A 14 -40.79 11.48 -3.40
CA LEU A 14 -39.71 11.62 -4.35
C LEU A 14 -38.51 12.14 -3.58
N VAL A 15 -38.08 11.31 -2.63
CA VAL A 15 -36.65 11.10 -2.41
C VAL A 15 -36.16 10.55 -3.74
N LEU A 16 -35.98 11.44 -4.73
CA LEU A 16 -35.00 11.23 -5.77
C LEU A 16 -33.73 11.01 -4.99
N LEU A 17 -33.36 9.75 -4.90
CA LEU A 17 -32.03 9.33 -4.55
C LEU A 17 -31.11 10.20 -5.41
N SER A 18 -30.59 11.28 -4.83
CA SER A 18 -29.25 11.72 -5.13
C SER A 18 -28.37 10.56 -4.66
N GLN A 19 -28.39 9.47 -5.43
CA GLN A 19 -27.27 8.56 -5.45
C GLN A 19 -26.10 9.49 -5.77
N PRO A 20 -25.12 9.67 -4.88
CA PRO A 20 -23.88 10.22 -5.37
C PRO A 20 -23.48 9.26 -6.49
N ALA A 21 -23.27 9.80 -7.70
CA ALA A 21 -22.63 9.06 -8.78
C ALA A 21 -21.19 8.80 -8.32
N SER A 22 -21.04 7.88 -7.38
CA SER A 22 -19.80 7.52 -6.73
C SER A 22 -19.45 6.12 -7.18
N ALA A 23 -18.29 6.02 -7.81
CA ALA A 23 -17.39 4.87 -7.79
C ALA A 23 -17.56 3.71 -8.80
N ILE A 24 -18.11 3.90 -10.01
CA ILE A 24 -17.98 2.87 -11.09
C ILE A 24 -17.77 3.48 -12.50
N LYS A 25 -17.20 4.69 -12.63
CA LYS A 25 -17.04 5.34 -13.95
C LYS A 25 -15.69 5.12 -14.63
N ASN A 26 -14.73 4.50 -13.97
CA ASN A 26 -13.33 4.64 -14.37
C ASN A 26 -12.78 3.44 -15.14
N ARG A 27 -13.55 2.38 -15.40
CA ARG A 27 -13.03 1.16 -16.04
C ARG A 27 -13.46 1.09 -17.48
N CYS A 28 -12.49 1.23 -18.39
CA CYS A 28 -12.69 0.89 -19.78
C CYS A 28 -12.92 -0.63 -19.86
N LEU A 29 -14.15 -1.01 -20.19
CA LEU A 29 -14.49 -2.41 -20.46
C LEU A 29 -13.83 -2.81 -21.79
N GLU A 30 -13.37 -4.06 -21.89
CA GLU A 30 -12.82 -4.65 -23.10
C GLU A 30 -13.91 -4.73 -24.20
N PHE A 31 -14.26 -3.60 -24.82
CA PHE A 31 -15.16 -3.59 -25.97
C PHE A 31 -14.38 -3.45 -27.27
N ASN A 32 -14.47 -4.54 -28.01
CA ASN A 32 -13.91 -4.79 -29.31
C ASN A 32 -14.73 -4.05 -30.37
N THR A 33 -14.23 -2.93 -30.88
CA THR A 33 -14.51 -2.51 -32.26
C THR A 33 -13.29 -1.85 -32.86
N VAL A 34 -12.69 -2.54 -33.84
CA VAL A 34 -11.78 -2.07 -34.90
C VAL A 34 -11.48 -0.57 -34.84
N GLN A 35 -10.45 -0.19 -34.08
CA GLN A 35 -9.92 1.18 -34.06
C GLN A 35 -8.48 1.10 -34.57
N THR A 36 -8.31 1.41 -35.85
CA THR A 36 -7.01 1.53 -36.53
C THR A 36 -6.40 2.94 -36.35
N SER A 37 -6.88 3.70 -35.36
CA SER A 37 -6.32 4.97 -34.93
C SER A 37 -5.59 4.79 -33.61
N LYS A 38 -4.44 5.47 -33.47
CA LYS A 38 -3.75 5.63 -32.21
C LYS A 38 -4.75 6.13 -31.15
N TYR A 39 -4.93 5.36 -30.07
CA TYR A 39 -5.76 5.77 -28.93
C TYR A 39 -5.30 7.14 -28.40
N VAL A 40 -6.25 7.98 -28.02
CA VAL A 40 -6.02 9.36 -27.58
C VAL A 40 -6.45 9.51 -26.14
N CYS A 41 -5.47 9.31 -25.25
CA CYS A 41 -5.68 9.47 -23.83
C CYS A 41 -6.13 10.89 -23.45
N GLY A 42 -7.18 10.97 -22.63
CA GLY A 42 -7.72 12.21 -22.09
C GLY A 42 -8.84 12.80 -22.95
N ASN A 43 -9.40 12.03 -23.88
CA ASN A 43 -10.55 12.46 -24.69
C ASN A 43 -11.90 12.08 -24.05
N GLY A 44 -11.90 11.34 -22.94
CA GLY A 44 -13.09 10.87 -22.22
C GLY A 44 -13.80 9.70 -22.90
N ILE A 45 -13.14 9.03 -23.83
CA ILE A 45 -13.65 7.89 -24.60
C ILE A 45 -12.68 6.73 -24.40
N CYS A 46 -13.16 5.67 -23.77
CA CYS A 46 -12.40 4.43 -23.64
C CYS A 46 -12.09 3.79 -25.00
N GLU A 47 -10.82 3.79 -25.38
CA GLU A 47 -10.31 3.17 -26.60
C GLU A 47 -9.49 1.90 -26.30
N THR A 48 -9.25 1.07 -27.33
CA THR A 48 -8.44 -0.15 -27.16
C THR A 48 -7.00 0.24 -26.80
N GLY A 49 -6.54 -0.17 -25.62
CA GLY A 49 -5.22 0.13 -25.08
C GLY A 49 -5.26 1.01 -23.82
N GLU A 50 -6.41 1.61 -23.52
CA GLU A 50 -6.62 2.39 -22.31
C GLU A 50 -7.23 1.52 -21.21
N GLN A 51 -6.82 1.77 -19.98
CA GLN A 51 -7.42 1.16 -18.79
C GLN A 51 -8.58 2.01 -18.25
N CYS A 52 -8.44 3.32 -18.39
CA CYS A 52 -9.39 4.36 -18.01
C CYS A 52 -9.21 5.54 -18.97
N ASP A 53 -10.23 6.41 -19.07
CA ASP A 53 -10.10 7.74 -19.68
C ASP A 53 -11.19 8.64 -19.06
N ASP A 54 -10.79 9.41 -18.05
CA ASP A 54 -11.65 10.39 -17.39
C ASP A 54 -11.65 11.74 -18.15
N GLY A 55 -11.02 11.80 -19.32
CA GLY A 55 -10.95 12.98 -20.15
C GLY A 55 -10.05 14.07 -19.55
N PRO A 56 -10.51 15.33 -19.55
CA PRO A 56 -9.83 16.42 -18.86
C PRO A 56 -9.64 16.20 -17.35
N ASP A 57 -10.36 15.24 -16.75
CA ASP A 57 -10.26 14.92 -15.33
C ASP A 57 -9.14 13.89 -15.02
N ASN A 58 -8.41 13.43 -16.04
CA ASN A 58 -7.16 12.67 -15.83
C ASN A 58 -6.16 13.52 -15.03
N SER A 59 -5.44 12.90 -14.10
CA SER A 59 -4.53 13.62 -13.22
C SER A 59 -3.39 12.74 -12.70
N ASP A 60 -2.19 13.34 -12.59
CA ASP A 60 -0.98 12.76 -11.99
C ASP A 60 -0.77 13.19 -10.53
N ASN A 61 -1.70 13.95 -9.94
CA ASN A 61 -1.54 14.53 -8.62
C ASN A 61 -2.81 14.49 -7.75
N GLU A 62 -3.94 14.09 -8.31
CA GLU A 62 -5.20 13.92 -7.60
C GLU A 62 -5.45 12.41 -7.35
N PRO A 63 -5.91 12.05 -6.14
CA PRO A 63 -6.26 10.67 -5.81
C PRO A 63 -7.40 10.11 -6.67
N ASP A 64 -7.33 8.80 -6.93
CA ASP A 64 -8.35 7.99 -7.60
C ASP A 64 -8.70 8.47 -9.02
N LYS A 65 -7.77 9.18 -9.67
CA LYS A 65 -7.92 9.68 -11.04
C LYS A 65 -7.17 8.83 -12.02
N CYS A 66 -7.78 8.58 -13.17
CA CYS A 66 -7.05 8.01 -14.29
C CYS A 66 -5.76 8.81 -14.56
N ARG A 67 -4.61 8.12 -14.68
CA ARG A 67 -3.34 8.80 -14.89
C ARG A 67 -3.29 9.40 -16.30
N PRO A 68 -2.48 10.45 -16.55
CA PRO A 68 -2.43 11.11 -17.86
C PRO A 68 -1.96 10.24 -19.02
N ASP A 69 -1.51 9.02 -18.75
CA ASP A 69 -1.21 7.97 -19.73
C ASP A 69 -2.26 6.85 -19.80
N CYS A 70 -3.46 7.11 -19.28
CA CYS A 70 -4.65 6.27 -19.34
C CYS A 70 -4.45 4.89 -18.71
N ARG A 71 -3.54 4.83 -17.74
CA ARG A 71 -3.43 3.74 -16.78
C ARG A 71 -4.27 4.04 -15.55
N PHE A 72 -4.76 2.96 -14.94
CA PHE A 72 -5.37 3.09 -13.63
C PHE A 72 -4.39 3.74 -12.66
N TYR A 73 -4.97 4.54 -11.78
CA TYR A 73 -4.35 4.90 -10.53
C TYR A 73 -4.01 3.63 -9.72
N GLY A 74 -3.03 3.76 -8.85
CA GLY A 74 -2.67 2.78 -7.84
C GLY A 74 -1.18 2.74 -7.56
N CYS A 75 -0.85 1.81 -6.67
CA CYS A 75 0.41 1.77 -5.97
C CYS A 75 1.65 2.00 -6.85
N GLY A 76 2.36 3.08 -6.51
CA GLY A 76 3.63 3.46 -7.10
C GLY A 76 3.53 4.36 -8.32
N ASP A 77 2.39 5.01 -8.49
CA ASP A 77 2.17 6.03 -9.53
C ASP A 77 2.52 7.46 -9.08
N GLY A 78 2.93 7.62 -7.82
CA GLY A 78 3.35 8.89 -7.24
C GLY A 78 2.26 9.62 -6.45
N VAL A 79 1.05 9.06 -6.35
CA VAL A 79 -0.09 9.63 -5.62
C VAL A 79 -0.63 8.58 -4.65
N THR A 80 -0.85 8.97 -3.39
CA THR A 80 -1.53 8.09 -2.43
C THR A 80 -3.02 8.06 -2.73
N ASP A 81 -3.49 6.94 -3.30
CA ASP A 81 -4.89 6.73 -3.67
C ASP A 81 -5.73 6.16 -2.52
N THR A 82 -7.05 6.08 -2.72
CA THR A 82 -7.94 5.51 -1.70
C THR A 82 -7.59 4.04 -1.45
N GLY A 83 -7.23 3.74 -0.20
CA GLY A 83 -6.87 2.39 0.25
C GLY A 83 -5.37 2.18 0.41
N GLU A 84 -4.56 3.16 0.02
CA GLU A 84 -3.10 3.14 0.19
C GLU A 84 -2.70 3.91 1.46
N GLU A 85 -1.70 3.41 2.19
CA GLU A 85 -1.14 4.13 3.33
C GLU A 85 0.05 5.03 2.93
N CYS A 86 0.67 4.70 1.80
CA CYS A 86 1.77 5.40 1.16
C CYS A 86 1.82 5.01 -0.32
N ASP A 87 2.64 5.70 -1.11
CA ASP A 87 2.87 5.33 -2.51
C ASP A 87 4.27 4.69 -2.67
N ALA A 88 4.32 3.42 -3.09
CA ALA A 88 5.56 2.69 -3.31
C ALA A 88 6.05 2.86 -4.74
N TYR A 89 6.86 3.88 -4.99
CA TYR A 89 7.32 4.20 -6.34
C TYR A 89 7.91 2.97 -7.07
N LEU A 90 7.25 2.53 -8.16
CA LEU A 90 7.54 1.27 -8.87
C LEU A 90 8.95 1.14 -9.46
N THR A 91 9.74 2.21 -9.47
CA THR A 91 11.13 2.13 -9.95
C THR A 91 12.06 1.47 -8.94
N TYR A 92 11.71 1.46 -7.66
CA TYR A 92 12.41 0.69 -6.63
C TYR A 92 11.73 -0.66 -6.47
N ARG A 93 12.03 -1.59 -7.39
CA ARG A 93 11.53 -2.98 -7.36
C ARG A 93 12.12 -3.82 -6.22
N ASP A 94 12.66 -3.19 -5.18
CA ASP A 94 13.28 -3.88 -4.06
C ASP A 94 12.29 -3.91 -2.89
N PRO A 95 11.53 -5.00 -2.71
CA PRO A 95 10.57 -5.14 -1.60
C PRO A 95 11.25 -5.06 -0.24
N ASP A 96 12.54 -5.38 -0.15
CA ASP A 96 13.28 -5.53 1.11
C ASP A 96 14.02 -4.24 1.50
N ARG A 97 13.71 -3.13 0.80
CA ARG A 97 14.34 -1.85 1.07
C ARG A 97 13.83 -1.29 2.41
N PRO A 98 14.74 -0.92 3.33
CA PRO A 98 14.37 -0.28 4.57
C PRO A 98 13.77 1.12 4.37
N ASN A 99 12.89 1.49 5.30
CA ASN A 99 12.34 2.82 5.51
C ASN A 99 11.55 3.36 4.31
N VAL A 100 10.94 2.47 3.52
CA VAL A 100 10.11 2.83 2.37
C VAL A 100 8.80 2.07 2.39
N CYS A 101 7.83 2.60 1.66
CA CYS A 101 6.55 1.94 1.42
C CYS A 101 6.75 0.53 0.84
N ARG A 102 5.95 -0.44 1.31
CA ARG A 102 5.95 -1.81 0.78
C ARG A 102 5.27 -1.84 -0.58
N ASN A 103 5.55 -2.87 -1.40
CA ASN A 103 5.01 -2.99 -2.76
C ASN A 103 3.48 -3.14 -2.84
N ASP A 104 2.82 -3.42 -1.72
CA ASP A 104 1.36 -3.44 -1.58
C ASP A 104 0.80 -2.11 -1.05
N CYS A 105 1.61 -1.06 -1.04
CA CYS A 105 1.31 0.29 -0.56
C CYS A 105 0.90 0.35 0.92
N THR A 106 1.39 -0.59 1.70
CA THR A 106 1.37 -0.51 3.17
C THR A 106 2.64 0.15 3.69
N LEU A 107 2.50 0.87 4.80
CA LEU A 107 3.67 1.36 5.52
C LEU A 107 4.38 0.18 6.20
N PRO A 108 5.71 0.26 6.37
CA PRO A 108 6.50 -0.68 7.18
C PRO A 108 5.83 -1.08 8.50
N ARG A 109 6.00 -2.35 8.87
CA ARG A 109 5.49 -2.90 10.12
C ARG A 109 6.49 -3.90 10.71
N CYS A 110 6.71 -3.76 12.00
CA CYS A 110 7.39 -4.78 12.78
C CYS A 110 6.87 -6.19 12.51
N GLY A 111 7.82 -7.09 12.24
CA GLY A 111 7.63 -8.49 11.90
C GLY A 111 7.48 -8.75 10.41
N ASP A 112 7.80 -7.80 9.54
CA ASP A 112 7.76 -7.99 8.08
C ASP A 112 9.10 -8.47 7.49
N GLY A 113 10.11 -8.65 8.35
CA GLY A 113 11.43 -9.19 7.99
C GLY A 113 12.42 -8.13 7.54
N ILE A 114 12.04 -6.84 7.55
CA ILE A 114 12.86 -5.71 7.12
C ILE A 114 13.01 -4.79 8.32
N VAL A 115 14.23 -4.32 8.59
CA VAL A 115 14.47 -3.40 9.72
C VAL A 115 14.28 -1.96 9.25
N ASP A 116 13.23 -1.31 9.71
CA ASP A 116 12.93 0.10 9.42
C ASP A 116 13.42 1.01 10.56
N ASP A 117 14.73 1.28 10.55
CA ASP A 117 15.45 1.99 11.62
C ASP A 117 15.26 3.52 11.66
N ALA A 118 14.63 4.11 10.64
CA ALA A 118 14.37 5.54 10.58
C ALA A 118 13.00 5.90 11.19
N ALA A 119 12.88 7.17 11.60
CA ALA A 119 11.59 7.71 12.01
C ALA A 119 10.58 7.66 10.84
N PRO A 120 9.29 7.32 11.09
CA PRO A 120 8.67 7.16 12.40
C PRO A 120 8.75 5.75 13.02
N TYR A 121 9.25 4.74 12.31
CA TYR A 121 9.21 3.33 12.73
C TYR A 121 10.22 3.04 13.85
N ASN A 122 11.46 3.51 13.70
CA ASN A 122 12.54 3.39 14.69
C ASN A 122 12.76 1.95 15.19
N GLU A 123 12.75 0.99 14.28
CA GLU A 123 13.00 -0.42 14.60
C GLU A 123 14.49 -0.65 14.91
N GLU A 124 14.76 -1.49 15.90
CA GLU A 124 16.12 -1.87 16.31
C GLU A 124 16.45 -3.31 15.88
N CYS A 125 15.42 -4.08 15.54
CA CYS A 125 15.46 -5.45 15.06
C CYS A 125 14.17 -5.74 14.29
N ASP A 126 14.21 -6.74 13.42
CA ASP A 126 13.03 -7.39 12.84
C ASP A 126 13.44 -8.83 12.54
N ASP A 127 12.73 -9.80 13.10
CA ASP A 127 12.98 -11.23 12.91
C ASP A 127 11.86 -11.93 12.13
N GLY A 128 11.09 -11.16 11.35
CA GLY A 128 10.03 -11.64 10.46
C GLY A 128 8.77 -12.10 11.19
N ASN A 129 8.61 -11.74 12.46
CA ASN A 129 7.38 -11.97 13.20
C ASN A 129 7.21 -10.95 14.36
N THR A 130 6.08 -11.03 15.07
CA THR A 130 5.78 -10.13 16.21
C THR A 130 5.72 -10.87 17.55
N LEU A 131 6.29 -12.07 17.63
CA LEU A 131 6.47 -12.79 18.88
C LEU A 131 7.66 -12.16 19.63
N GLY A 132 7.60 -12.20 20.96
CA GLY A 132 8.72 -11.76 21.79
C GLY A 132 9.45 -12.95 22.38
N GLY A 133 10.69 -12.73 22.81
CA GLY A 133 11.48 -13.71 23.56
C GLY A 133 12.50 -14.51 22.72
N ASP A 134 12.65 -14.15 21.46
CA ASP A 134 13.61 -14.66 20.47
C ASP A 134 14.74 -13.67 20.16
N GLY A 135 14.71 -12.49 20.77
CA GLY A 135 15.74 -11.45 20.65
C GLY A 135 15.23 -10.17 20.02
N CYS A 136 14.11 -10.25 19.30
CA CYS A 136 13.28 -9.10 18.98
C CYS A 136 12.05 -9.09 19.89
N SER A 137 11.44 -7.92 20.06
CA SER A 137 10.20 -7.79 20.82
C SER A 137 9.05 -7.54 19.86
N THR A 138 7.82 -7.62 20.36
CA THR A 138 6.59 -7.34 19.59
C THR A 138 6.50 -5.89 19.08
N HIS A 139 7.45 -5.03 19.44
CA HIS A 139 7.57 -3.64 19.02
C HIS A 139 8.90 -3.36 18.32
N CYS A 140 9.57 -4.40 17.83
CA CYS A 140 10.83 -4.32 17.10
C CYS A 140 11.93 -3.57 17.85
N LYS A 141 11.93 -3.76 19.18
CA LYS A 141 13.00 -3.37 20.09
C LYS A 141 13.83 -4.58 20.45
N ILE A 142 15.15 -4.40 20.49
CA ILE A 142 16.06 -5.45 20.92
C ILE A 142 15.67 -5.84 22.34
N SER A 143 15.46 -7.13 22.57
CA SER A 143 15.21 -7.67 23.90
C SER A 143 16.36 -8.57 24.33
N ASP A 144 16.77 -8.45 25.59
CA ASP A 144 17.86 -9.25 26.18
C ASP A 144 17.53 -10.75 26.31
N ALA A 145 16.45 -11.23 25.68
CA ALA A 145 16.08 -12.65 25.64
C ALA A 145 17.16 -13.53 24.96
N THR A 146 18.15 -12.93 24.29
CA THR A 146 19.35 -13.59 23.77
C THR A 146 20.47 -13.81 24.81
N GLN A 147 20.16 -13.86 26.11
CA GLN A 147 21.07 -14.47 27.10
C GLN A 147 20.78 -15.94 27.43
N SER A 148 20.03 -16.66 26.59
CA SER A 148 19.95 -18.13 26.66
C SER A 148 20.64 -18.78 25.46
N GLY A 149 21.92 -18.44 25.23
CA GLY A 149 22.78 -19.27 24.37
C GLY A 149 23.97 -18.59 23.68
N VAL A 150 23.95 -17.27 23.46
CA VAL A 150 25.03 -16.58 22.76
C VAL A 150 25.80 -15.70 23.73
N LYS A 151 27.01 -16.14 24.06
CA LYS A 151 27.96 -15.39 24.88
C LYS A 151 28.43 -14.17 24.07
N GLU A 152 27.94 -12.99 24.44
CA GLU A 152 28.55 -11.66 24.27
C GLU A 152 29.32 -11.48 22.94
N ILE A 153 28.65 -11.01 21.88
CA ILE A 153 29.34 -10.56 20.67
C ILE A 153 29.87 -9.13 20.96
N ARG A 154 31.06 -9.03 21.55
CA ARG A 154 31.79 -7.75 21.52
C ARG A 154 32.30 -7.51 20.10
N PRO A 155 32.19 -6.29 19.55
CA PRO A 155 32.82 -5.95 18.29
C PRO A 155 34.30 -5.70 18.55
N GLU A 156 35.10 -6.75 18.53
CA GLU A 156 36.56 -6.63 18.45
C GLU A 156 37.00 -7.31 17.15
N GLY A 157 37.31 -6.46 16.16
CA GLY A 157 38.24 -6.76 15.06
C GLY A 157 38.13 -8.15 14.43
N GLY A 158 37.16 -8.33 13.54
CA GLY A 158 37.19 -9.24 12.38
C GLY A 158 38.13 -10.46 12.44
N ARG A 159 37.72 -11.52 13.14
CA ARG A 159 37.94 -12.93 12.73
C ARG A 159 37.30 -13.88 13.75
N ILE A 160 36.29 -14.63 13.31
CA ILE A 160 35.70 -15.72 14.09
C ILE A 160 36.63 -16.92 14.02
N MET A 161 37.42 -17.14 15.08
CA MET A 161 38.08 -18.42 15.33
C MET A 161 37.32 -19.15 16.43
N LEU A 162 36.59 -20.20 16.07
CA LEU A 162 35.93 -21.10 17.02
C LEU A 162 36.99 -21.83 17.86
N ARG A 163 37.25 -21.36 19.09
CA ARG A 163 37.95 -22.16 20.10
C ARG A 163 36.95 -22.68 21.12
N GLN A 164 36.63 -23.97 21.03
CA GLN A 164 35.96 -24.70 22.09
C GLN A 164 36.84 -24.67 23.35
N LYS A 165 36.37 -24.04 24.43
CA LYS A 165 36.96 -24.23 25.76
C LYS A 165 36.42 -25.53 26.37
N PRO A 166 37.25 -26.33 27.07
CA PRO A 166 36.76 -27.53 27.74
C PRO A 166 35.84 -27.16 28.91
N LEU A 167 34.81 -27.98 29.14
CA LEU A 167 33.91 -27.89 30.29
C LEU A 167 34.71 -28.00 31.60
N GLY A 168 34.83 -26.89 32.32
CA GLY A 168 35.33 -26.84 33.68
C GLY A 168 34.22 -27.16 34.68
N ARG A 169 34.48 -28.18 35.52
CA ARG A 169 33.64 -28.72 36.59
C ARG A 169 33.08 -27.62 37.52
N LYS A 170 31.79 -27.72 37.87
CA LYS A 170 31.19 -27.04 39.03
C LYS A 170 31.68 -27.75 40.28
N ASP A 171 32.39 -27.05 41.15
CA ASP A 171 32.49 -27.43 42.56
C ASP A 171 31.92 -26.32 43.44
N ARG A 172 31.28 -26.81 44.49
CA ARG A 172 30.25 -26.23 45.36
C ARG A 172 30.79 -25.19 46.33
#